data_AF-A0A535WW67-F1
#
_entry.id   AF-A0A535WW67-F1
#
_cell.length_a   1.000
_cell.length_b   1.000
_cell.length_c   1.000
_cell.angle_alpha   90.00
_cell.angle_beta   90.00
_cell.angle_gamma   90.00
#
_symmetry.space_group_name_H-M   'P 1'
#
loop_
_entity.id
_entity.type
_entity.pdbx_description
1 polymer ?
#
loop_
_entity_poly.entity_id
_entity_poly.type
_entity_poly.pdbx_seq_one_letter_code
_entity_poly.pdbx_strand_id
1 'polypeptide(L)'
;MGTSRFALRVVGGLALGAVLVLPAAARGAAAPLLPAGLAAAAIAVSIGEELAFRGALYTLLDELGGAPLAIGGSTLLWTLAHALSHPPEFLVAVAAAGLLLGLWRWACKDLVAPLIGHVIADLAL
;
A
#
# COMPACT_ATOMS: atom_id res chain seq x y z
N MET A 1 -19.28 -0.12 10.45
CA MET A 1 -18.57 -0.73 9.29
C MET A 1 -19.43 -1.89 8.80
N GLY A 2 -19.92 -1.87 7.56
CA GLY A 2 -20.77 -2.95 7.03
C GLY A 2 -19.95 -4.21 6.73
N THR A 3 -20.50 -5.38 7.08
CA THR A 3 -19.96 -6.71 6.75
C THR A 3 -19.93 -6.99 5.24
N SER A 4 -20.65 -6.19 4.44
CA SER A 4 -20.83 -6.38 2.98
C SER A 4 -19.56 -6.30 2.14
N ARG A 5 -18.42 -5.90 2.72
CA ARG A 5 -17.13 -5.78 2.00
C ARG A 5 -16.01 -6.61 2.61
N PHE A 6 -16.33 -7.49 3.55
CA PHE A 6 -15.33 -8.33 4.21
C PHE A 6 -14.52 -9.17 3.21
N ALA A 7 -15.18 -9.80 2.25
CA ALA A 7 -14.51 -10.57 1.20
C ALA A 7 -13.51 -9.73 0.38
N LEU A 8 -13.87 -8.49 0.03
CA LEU A 8 -12.97 -7.57 -0.68
C LEU A 8 -11.75 -7.19 0.17
N ARG A 9 -11.92 -7.07 1.50
CA ARG A 9 -10.79 -6.84 2.42
C ARG A 9 -9.85 -8.05 2.46
N VAL A 10 -10.39 -9.25 2.55
CA VAL A 10 -9.57 -10.48 2.54
C VAL A 10 -8.83 -10.62 1.22
N VAL A 11 -9.52 -10.45 0.09
CA VAL A 11 -8.92 -10.55 -1.25
C VAL A 11 -7.83 -9.49 -1.46
N GLY A 12 -8.08 -8.24 -1.04
CA GLY A 12 -7.08 -7.17 -1.11
C GLY A 12 -5.82 -7.50 -0.31
N GLY A 13 -5.98 -8.04 0.91
CA GLY A 13 -4.86 -8.46 1.75
C GLY A 13 -4.05 -9.60 1.13
N LEU A 14 -4.72 -10.61 0.58
CA LEU A 14 -4.06 -11.71 -0.12
C LEU A 14 -3.32 -11.23 -1.38
N ALA A 15 -3.93 -10.34 -2.14
CA ALA A 15 -3.31 -9.75 -3.32
C ALA A 15 -2.06 -8.92 -2.95
N LEU A 16 -2.12 -8.18 -1.82
CA LEU A 16 -0.99 -7.39 -1.36
C LEU A 16 0.16 -8.31 -0.91
N GLY A 17 -0.16 -9.35 -0.15
CA GLY A 17 0.81 -10.40 0.18
C GLY A 17 1.46 -11.00 -1.06
N ALA A 18 0.70 -11.32 -2.10
CA ALA A 18 1.24 -11.88 -3.34
C ALA A 18 2.19 -10.91 -4.09
N VAL A 19 1.84 -9.62 -4.17
CA VAL A 19 2.70 -8.57 -4.75
C VAL A 19 4.03 -8.49 -4.02
N LEU A 20 4.03 -8.71 -2.72
CA LEU A 20 5.17 -8.53 -1.82
C LEU A 20 6.03 -9.78 -1.65
N VAL A 21 5.44 -10.97 -1.75
CA VAL A 21 6.14 -12.25 -1.66
C VAL A 21 7.09 -12.47 -2.84
N LEU A 22 6.73 -12.05 -4.05
CA LEU A 22 7.57 -12.22 -5.24
C LEU A 22 8.95 -11.52 -5.11
N PRO A 23 9.03 -10.21 -4.77
CA PRO A 23 10.31 -9.55 -4.53
C PRO A 23 11.02 -10.04 -3.26
N ALA A 24 10.32 -10.55 -2.26
CA ALA A 24 10.94 -11.15 -1.08
C ALA A 24 11.63 -12.49 -1.41
N ALA A 25 10.94 -13.36 -2.14
CA ALA A 25 11.45 -14.65 -2.60
C ALA A 25 12.64 -14.47 -3.56
N ALA A 26 12.59 -13.47 -4.45
CA ALA A 26 13.71 -13.13 -5.32
C ALA A 26 14.98 -12.70 -4.57
N ARG A 27 14.85 -12.17 -3.36
CA ARG A 27 15.99 -11.76 -2.51
C ARG A 27 16.58 -12.92 -1.69
N GLY A 28 15.99 -14.12 -1.74
CA GLY A 28 16.41 -15.25 -0.91
C GLY A 28 16.30 -15.00 0.61
N ALA A 29 15.52 -13.99 0.99
CA ALA A 29 15.44 -13.50 2.36
C ALA A 29 14.43 -14.31 3.18
N ALA A 30 14.85 -14.80 4.35
CA ALA A 30 13.91 -15.12 5.41
C ALA A 30 13.30 -13.80 5.92
N ALA A 31 11.99 -13.77 6.21
CA ALA A 31 11.35 -12.58 6.76
C ALA A 31 12.11 -12.12 8.02
N PRO A 32 12.76 -10.95 8.01
CA PRO A 32 13.53 -10.51 9.17
C PRO A 32 12.57 -10.15 10.30
N LEU A 33 12.83 -10.64 11.51
CA LEU A 33 12.18 -10.08 12.69
C LEU A 33 12.74 -8.67 12.91
N LEU A 34 11.93 -7.65 12.61
CA LEU A 34 12.32 -6.26 12.86
C LEU A 34 12.53 -6.02 14.37
N PRO A 35 13.66 -5.42 14.79
CA PRO A 35 13.80 -4.89 16.14
C PRO A 35 12.61 -3.98 16.51
N ALA A 36 12.16 -4.02 17.76
CA ALA A 36 10.93 -3.33 18.18
C ALA A 36 10.88 -1.82 17.83
N GLY A 37 12.03 -1.12 17.90
CA GLY A 37 12.12 0.29 17.50
C GLY A 37 11.90 0.52 15.99
N LEU A 38 12.36 -0.40 15.14
CA LEU A 38 12.13 -0.35 13.70
C LEU A 38 10.70 -0.75 13.34
N ALA A 39 10.09 -1.68 14.07
CA ALA A 39 8.68 -2.03 13.90
C ALA A 39 7.76 -0.84 14.21
N ALA A 40 8.03 -0.07 15.27
CA ALA A 40 7.26 1.13 15.59
C ALA A 40 7.41 2.22 14.51
N ALA A 41 8.62 2.40 13.98
CA ALA A 41 8.87 3.33 12.88
C ALA A 41 8.14 2.89 11.60
N ALA A 42 8.20 1.61 11.24
CA ALA A 42 7.49 1.05 10.09
C ALA A 42 5.98 1.32 10.21
N ILE A 43 5.35 0.98 11.34
CA ILE A 43 3.93 1.26 11.58
C ILE A 43 3.60 2.74 11.38
N ALA A 44 4.40 3.65 11.97
CA ALA A 44 4.17 5.08 11.86
C ALA A 44 4.30 5.58 10.42
N VAL A 45 5.31 5.09 9.68
CA VAL A 45 5.52 5.40 8.26
C VAL A 45 4.36 4.87 7.43
N SER A 46 3.98 3.59 7.54
CA SER A 46 2.88 3.01 6.75
C SER A 46 1.56 3.76 6.96
N ILE A 47 1.27 4.15 8.21
CA ILE A 47 0.09 4.96 8.55
C ILE A 47 0.17 6.34 7.91
N GLY A 48 1.31 7.03 8.07
CA GLY A 48 1.51 8.37 7.51
C GLY A 48 1.40 8.39 6.00
N GLU A 49 1.99 7.40 5.34
CA GLU A 49 1.93 7.22 3.90
C GLU A 49 0.50 6.96 3.41
N GLU A 50 -0.26 6.08 4.06
CA GLU A 50 -1.64 5.83 3.67
C GLU A 50 -2.56 7.04 3.92
N LEU A 51 -2.36 7.77 5.02
CA LEU A 51 -3.07 9.03 5.27
C LEU A 51 -2.74 10.10 4.21
N ALA A 52 -1.47 10.20 3.78
CA ALA A 52 -1.06 11.16 2.77
C ALA A 52 -1.56 10.78 1.37
N PHE A 53 -1.24 9.57 0.91
CA PHE A 53 -1.48 9.15 -0.48
C PHE A 53 -2.90 8.63 -0.71
N ARG A 54 -3.44 7.78 0.18
CA ARG A 54 -4.81 7.23 0.05
C ARG A 54 -5.83 8.03 0.85
N GLY A 55 -5.42 8.85 1.80
CA GLY A 55 -6.28 9.81 2.48
C GLY A 55 -6.42 11.11 1.69
N ALA A 56 -5.52 12.06 1.95
CA ALA A 56 -5.61 13.43 1.46
C ALA A 56 -5.48 13.54 -0.06
N LEU A 57 -4.39 13.03 -0.64
CA LEU A 57 -4.11 13.14 -2.08
C LEU A 57 -5.16 12.43 -2.92
N TYR A 58 -5.49 11.17 -2.58
CA TYR A 58 -6.52 10.43 -3.29
C TYR A 58 -7.84 11.20 -3.29
N THR A 59 -8.28 11.72 -2.13
CA THR A 59 -9.56 12.44 -2.03
C THR A 59 -9.57 13.68 -2.92
N LEU A 60 -8.50 14.47 -2.91
CA LEU A 60 -8.35 15.63 -3.79
C LEU A 60 -8.44 15.24 -5.28
N LEU A 61 -7.74 14.19 -5.68
CA LEU A 61 -7.76 13.71 -7.07
C LEU A 61 -9.13 13.13 -7.49
N ASP A 62 -9.84 12.49 -6.56
CA ASP A 62 -11.18 11.95 -6.79
C ASP A 62 -12.21 13.08 -6.98
N GLU A 63 -12.07 14.18 -6.24
CA GLU A 63 -12.88 15.39 -6.43
C GLU A 63 -12.62 16.07 -7.79
N LEU A 64 -11.37 16.04 -8.27
CA LEU A 64 -10.98 16.68 -9.53
C LEU A 64 -11.30 15.85 -10.78
N GLY A 65 -11.26 14.53 -10.71
CA GLY A 65 -11.38 13.67 -11.89
C GLY A 65 -11.88 12.25 -11.62
N GLY A 66 -12.43 12.01 -10.44
CA GLY A 66 -13.00 10.73 -10.04
C GLY A 66 -11.97 9.62 -9.86
N ALA A 67 -12.50 8.40 -9.69
CA ALA A 67 -11.73 7.25 -9.27
C ALA A 67 -10.51 6.93 -10.16
N PRO A 68 -10.56 7.00 -11.51
CA PRO A 68 -9.40 6.71 -12.34
C PRO A 68 -8.23 7.68 -12.07
N LEU A 69 -8.52 8.98 -11.93
CA LEU A 69 -7.50 9.99 -11.62
C LEU A 69 -6.93 9.78 -10.22
N ALA A 70 -7.78 9.45 -9.26
CA ALA A 70 -7.35 9.21 -7.89
C ALA A 70 -6.47 7.97 -7.75
N ILE A 71 -6.86 6.85 -8.36
CA ILE A 71 -6.08 5.61 -8.35
C ILE A 71 -4.76 5.81 -9.09
N GLY A 72 -4.81 6.32 -10.32
CA GLY A 72 -3.62 6.52 -11.16
C GLY A 72 -2.67 7.55 -10.58
N GLY A 73 -3.18 8.72 -10.20
CA GLY A 73 -2.37 9.83 -9.68
C GLY A 73 -1.74 9.54 -8.33
N SER A 74 -2.49 8.94 -7.38
CA SER A 74 -1.90 8.54 -6.10
C SER A 74 -0.85 7.44 -6.26
N THR A 75 -1.06 6.48 -7.17
CA THR A 75 -0.07 5.43 -7.49
C THR A 75 1.19 6.01 -8.13
N LEU A 76 1.05 6.92 -9.09
CA LEU A 76 2.18 7.55 -9.75
C LEU A 76 3.02 8.34 -8.75
N LEU A 77 2.40 9.23 -7.98
CA LEU A 77 3.09 10.06 -7.00
C LEU A 77 3.72 9.23 -5.88
N TRP A 78 3.06 8.16 -5.44
CA TRP A 78 3.61 7.16 -4.53
C TRP A 78 4.91 6.56 -5.05
N THR A 79 4.87 6.06 -6.29
CA THR A 79 6.00 5.38 -6.93
C THR A 79 7.17 6.35 -7.11
N LEU A 80 6.89 7.59 -7.50
CA LEU A 80 7.90 8.64 -7.64
C LEU A 80 8.54 8.99 -6.29
N ALA A 81 7.76 9.07 -5.21
CA ALA A 81 8.33 9.29 -3.87
C ALA A 81 9.28 8.16 -3.46
N HIS A 82 8.96 6.92 -3.81
CA HIS A 82 9.79 5.76 -3.51
C HIS A 82 11.04 5.64 -4.37
N ALA A 83 11.11 6.31 -5.53
CA ALA A 83 12.33 6.40 -6.31
C ALA A 83 13.48 7.11 -5.55
N LEU A 84 13.17 7.85 -4.48
CA LEU A 84 14.16 8.47 -3.60
C LEU A 84 14.75 7.51 -2.57
N SER A 85 14.11 6.36 -2.32
CA SER A 85 14.46 5.42 -1.25
C SER A 85 14.73 4.00 -1.73
N HIS A 86 14.40 3.66 -2.98
CA HIS A 86 14.52 2.32 -3.54
C HIS A 86 15.29 2.29 -4.86
N PRO A 87 16.05 1.22 -5.15
CA PRO A 87 16.61 0.99 -6.48
C PRO A 87 15.52 0.91 -7.56
N PRO A 88 15.79 1.38 -8.81
CA PRO A 88 14.80 1.45 -9.88
C PRO A 88 14.07 0.13 -10.18
N GLU A 89 14.74 -1.01 -10.05
CA GLU A 89 14.19 -2.35 -10.27
C GLU A 89 13.04 -2.70 -9.31
N PHE A 90 12.98 -2.09 -8.12
CA PHE A 90 11.90 -2.30 -7.17
C PHE A 90 10.67 -1.42 -7.45
N LEU A 91 10.79 -0.39 -8.30
CA LEU A 91 9.69 0.56 -8.54
C LEU A 91 8.49 -0.09 -9.22
N VAL A 92 8.69 -1.19 -9.96
CA VAL A 92 7.57 -1.96 -10.54
C VAL A 92 6.73 -2.60 -9.43
N ALA A 93 7.38 -3.21 -8.43
CA ALA A 93 6.69 -3.80 -7.28
C ALA A 93 6.00 -2.72 -6.43
N VAL A 94 6.67 -1.57 -6.23
CA VAL A 94 6.10 -0.41 -5.53
C VAL A 94 4.87 0.14 -6.27
N ALA A 95 4.94 0.27 -7.60
CA ALA A 95 3.81 0.72 -8.41
C ALA A 95 2.64 -0.28 -8.35
N ALA A 96 2.93 -1.58 -8.37
CA ALA A 96 1.91 -2.62 -8.23
C ALA A 96 1.24 -2.57 -6.84
N ALA A 97 2.02 -2.41 -5.77
CA ALA A 97 1.49 -2.24 -4.42
C ALA A 97 0.64 -0.96 -4.31
N GLY A 98 1.13 0.15 -4.86
CA GLY A 98 0.43 1.42 -4.87
C GLY A 98 -0.90 1.36 -5.63
N LEU A 99 -0.90 0.70 -6.79
CA LEU A 99 -2.10 0.47 -7.59
C LEU A 99 -3.11 -0.36 -6.81
N LEU A 100 -2.65 -1.44 -6.19
CA LEU A 100 -3.50 -2.33 -5.41
C LEU A 100 -4.11 -1.61 -4.20
N LEU A 101 -3.33 -0.84 -3.44
CA LEU A 101 -3.82 -0.06 -2.30
C LEU A 101 -4.85 0.99 -2.75
N GLY A 102 -4.63 1.64 -3.90
CA GLY A 102 -5.59 2.57 -4.51
C GLY A 102 -6.90 1.89 -4.92
N LEU A 103 -6.82 0.74 -5.61
CA LEU A 103 -7.98 -0.08 -5.98
C LEU A 103 -8.71 -0.61 -4.74
N TRP A 104 -7.97 -0.98 -3.70
CA TRP A 104 -8.52 -1.53 -2.47
C TRP A 104 -9.29 -0.45 -1.70
N ARG A 105 -8.74 0.75 -1.57
CA ARG A 105 -9.46 1.93 -1.06
C ARG A 105 -10.74 2.16 -1.86
N TRP A 106 -10.66 2.14 -3.20
CA TRP A 106 -11.82 2.36 -4.05
C TRP A 106 -12.91 1.30 -3.87
N ALA A 107 -12.53 0.03 -3.82
CA ALA A 107 -13.45 -1.10 -3.69
C ALA A 107 -14.08 -1.14 -2.29
N CYS A 108 -13.28 -0.94 -1.24
CA CYS A 108 -13.75 -0.95 0.14
C CYS A 108 -14.40 0.36 0.58
N LYS A 109 -14.17 1.47 -0.14
CA LYS A 109 -14.58 2.85 0.21
C LYS A 109 -14.20 3.19 1.65
N ASP A 110 -13.04 2.70 2.09
CA ASP A 110 -12.46 2.99 3.39
C ASP A 110 -10.93 3.07 3.28
N LEU A 111 -10.32 3.70 4.27
CA LEU A 111 -8.87 3.78 4.41
C LEU A 111 -8.33 2.70 5.38
N VAL A 112 -9.20 2.05 6.15
CA VAL A 112 -8.80 1.10 7.18
C VAL A 112 -8.18 -0.15 6.56
N ALA A 113 -8.79 -0.68 5.50
CA ALA A 113 -8.30 -1.87 4.84
C ALA A 113 -6.90 -1.69 4.21
N PRO A 114 -6.64 -0.66 3.38
CA PRO A 114 -5.31 -0.43 2.84
C PRO A 114 -4.29 -0.07 3.94
N LEU A 115 -4.68 0.67 4.99
CA LEU A 115 -3.79 0.99 6.12
C LEU A 115 -3.33 -0.27 6.88
N ILE A 116 -4.26 -1.13 7.29
CA ILE A 116 -3.91 -2.38 7.98
C ILE A 116 -3.08 -3.28 7.07
N GLY A 117 -3.47 -3.40 5.80
CA GLY A 117 -2.73 -4.18 4.81
C GLY A 117 -1.29 -3.69 4.65
N HIS A 118 -1.10 -2.38 4.56
CA HIS A 118 0.22 -1.77 4.39
C HIS A 118 1.09 -1.91 5.65
N VAL A 119 0.54 -1.72 6.84
CA VAL A 119 1.27 -1.99 8.10
C VAL A 119 1.74 -3.45 8.17
N ILE A 120 0.86 -4.41 7.84
CA ILE A 120 1.23 -5.84 7.85
C ILE A 120 2.32 -6.12 6.82
N ALA A 121 2.22 -5.51 5.64
CA ALA A 121 3.20 -5.62 4.57
C ALA A 121 4.61 -5.16 5.02
N ASP A 122 4.72 -3.98 5.60
CA ASP A 122 6.00 -3.41 6.04
C ASP A 122 6.56 -4.11 7.28
N LEU A 123 5.71 -4.74 8.09
CA LEU A 123 6.17 -5.56 9.22
C LEU A 123 6.67 -6.94 8.77
N ALA A 124 6.29 -7.40 7.57
CA ALA A 124 6.60 -8.72 7.06
C ALA A 124 7.82 -8.75 6.10
N LEU A 125 8.33 -7.58 5.69
CA LEU A 125 9.38 -7.42 4.67
C LEU A 125 10.52 -6.51 5.11
#